data_AF-A0A800AQS8-F1
#
_entry.id   AF-A0A800AQS8-F1
#
_cell.length_a   1.000
_cell.length_b   1.000
_cell.length_c   1.000
_cell.angle_alpha   90.00
_cell.angle_beta   90.00
_cell.angle_gamma   90.00
#
_symmetry.space_group_name_H-M   'P 1'
#
loop_
_entity.id
_entity.type
_entity.pdbx_description
1 polymer ?
#
loop_
_entity_poly.entity_id
_entity_poly.type
_entity_poly.pdbx_seq_one_letter_code
_entity_poly.pdbx_strand_id
1 'polypeptide(L)'
;MVKNRFGNTILTGNHLVLAKRIPLGKDRFRRTEGKKELLFGWFHACSLKKNDIVLYPVFKEIEDRDYIELDIEKKKFDFKSKRLPEKIHLNSSFLRFCGYYLSEGSLKDETSKRFLMFTFNNKEINLIQDLINIIKELWGLKVYIKRKNKVVNLIINNTFLVRFIKKYFSCGAENKKIPDFIMKLSPQRQRDLIYALWKGDGYVNLNIPRAGFSTISFQLASQLKLLLLRQKIIPSFYIEQEREVKGINHKKCYRLHIEDRESLENLFEILKIKYEFKSFSRRKVWVDDDFVYLPITEIKKVKYKGKICDLKVEKSHSFITDSLCLHNCGDVMWIYIKVKDNVIVDCKFETFGCVAAIATSSVLTDLVKGKTLEEALKITNKEVAQELGGLPLIKMH
;
A
#
# COMPACT_ATOMS: atom_id res chain seq x y z
N MET A 1 -2.22 -3.19 20.28
CA MET A 1 -1.50 -3.55 19.06
C MET A 1 -2.35 -4.52 18.27
N VAL A 2 -2.61 -4.20 17.01
CA VAL A 2 -3.31 -5.07 16.04
C VAL A 2 -2.31 -5.41 14.93
N LYS A 3 -2.14 -6.69 14.61
CA LYS A 3 -1.14 -7.17 13.66
C LYS A 3 -1.76 -8.04 12.57
N ASN A 4 -1.35 -7.80 11.33
CA ASN A 4 -1.71 -8.58 10.16
C ASN A 4 -0.50 -8.74 9.22
N ARG A 5 -0.74 -9.22 8.00
CA ARG A 5 0.28 -9.49 6.97
C ARG A 5 1.06 -8.23 6.53
N PHE A 6 0.51 -7.04 6.67
CA PHE A 6 1.16 -5.76 6.33
C PHE A 6 1.93 -5.14 7.49
N GLY A 7 1.90 -5.75 8.68
CA GLY A 7 2.62 -5.27 9.86
C GLY A 7 1.71 -5.09 11.06
N ASN A 8 2.11 -4.23 11.99
CA ASN A 8 1.39 -3.94 13.22
C ASN A 8 1.12 -2.44 13.38
N THR A 9 -0.05 -2.11 13.93
CA THR A 9 -0.39 -0.75 14.34
C THR A 9 -0.72 -0.76 15.84
N ILE A 10 -0.20 0.22 16.58
CA ILE A 10 -0.52 0.45 17.99
C ILE A 10 -1.59 1.54 18.05
N LEU A 11 -2.71 1.23 18.69
CA LEU A 11 -3.90 2.07 18.76
C LEU A 11 -4.39 2.13 20.20
N THR A 12 -5.11 3.20 20.55
CA THR A 12 -5.96 3.21 21.75
C THR A 12 -7.11 2.22 21.58
N GLY A 13 -7.66 1.71 22.68
CA GLY A 13 -8.73 0.71 22.63
C GLY A 13 -9.98 1.18 21.88
N ASN A 14 -10.28 2.48 21.98
CA ASN A 14 -11.46 3.10 21.39
C ASN A 14 -11.23 3.60 19.96
N HIS A 15 -10.03 3.44 19.39
CA HIS A 15 -9.82 3.86 18.02
C HIS A 15 -10.57 2.92 17.06
N LEU A 16 -11.22 3.49 16.05
CA LEU A 16 -12.05 2.75 15.11
C LEU A 16 -11.21 2.18 13.96
N VAL A 17 -11.48 0.93 13.62
CA VAL A 17 -10.81 0.18 12.56
C VAL A 17 -11.88 -0.35 11.60
N LEU A 18 -11.68 -0.14 10.31
CA LEU A 18 -12.57 -0.69 9.29
C LEU A 18 -12.36 -2.21 9.22
N ALA A 19 -13.37 -2.97 9.62
CA ALA A 19 -13.24 -4.41 9.78
C ALA A 19 -14.56 -5.16 9.55
N LYS A 20 -14.45 -6.48 9.61
CA LYS A 20 -15.53 -7.45 9.70
C LYS A 20 -15.24 -8.42 10.85
N ARG A 21 -16.16 -8.51 11.81
CA ARG A 21 -16.12 -9.53 12.85
C ARG A 21 -16.53 -10.89 12.27
N ILE A 22 -15.76 -11.94 12.52
CA ILE A 22 -16.15 -13.32 12.18
C ILE A 22 -16.77 -13.99 13.42
N PRO A 23 -18.03 -14.47 13.36
CA PRO A 23 -18.65 -15.14 14.50
C PRO A 23 -17.83 -16.35 14.98
N LEU A 24 -17.63 -16.46 16.29
CA LEU A 24 -17.00 -17.61 16.93
C LEU A 24 -17.76 -18.89 16.56
N GLY A 25 -17.05 -19.93 16.12
CA GLY A 25 -17.63 -21.23 15.75
C GLY A 25 -17.97 -21.42 14.27
N LYS A 26 -17.95 -20.37 13.42
CA LYS A 26 -18.02 -20.54 11.96
C LYS A 26 -16.63 -20.54 11.36
N ASP A 27 -16.06 -21.74 11.31
CA ASP A 27 -14.71 -22.01 10.84
C ASP A 27 -14.40 -21.43 9.46
N ARG A 28 -13.37 -20.58 9.45
CA ARG A 28 -12.47 -20.22 8.35
C ARG A 28 -13.01 -19.15 7.39
N PHE A 29 -12.24 -18.05 7.30
CA PHE A 29 -12.16 -17.00 6.26
C PHE A 29 -12.59 -17.42 4.83
N ARG A 30 -12.39 -18.68 4.45
CA ARG A 30 -12.76 -19.29 3.15
C ARG A 30 -14.25 -19.58 2.98
N ARG A 31 -15.00 -19.80 4.07
CA ARG A 31 -16.44 -20.10 3.99
C ARG A 31 -17.28 -18.85 3.73
N THR A 32 -16.68 -17.67 3.79
CA THR A 32 -17.34 -16.37 3.60
C THR A 32 -17.01 -15.69 2.28
N GLU A 33 -15.91 -16.06 1.62
CA GLU A 33 -15.54 -15.56 0.29
C GLU A 33 -16.62 -15.90 -0.76
N GLY A 34 -17.19 -14.86 -1.40
CA GLY A 34 -18.21 -15.01 -2.45
C GLY A 34 -19.55 -15.64 -2.02
N LYS A 35 -19.73 -15.98 -0.73
CA LYS A 35 -20.88 -16.74 -0.23
C LYS A 35 -21.93 -15.90 0.50
N LYS A 36 -21.55 -14.72 0.98
CA LYS A 36 -22.44 -13.73 1.60
C LYS A 36 -21.92 -12.34 1.30
N GLU A 37 -22.82 -11.40 1.10
CA GLU A 37 -22.47 -9.98 1.11
C GLU A 37 -21.80 -9.66 2.45
N LEU A 38 -20.54 -9.21 2.37
CA LEU A 38 -19.76 -8.97 3.57
C LEU A 38 -20.03 -7.54 4.02
N LEU A 39 -20.97 -7.36 4.95
CA LEU A 39 -21.13 -6.04 5.58
C LEU A 39 -19.92 -5.73 6.46
N PHE A 40 -19.26 -4.60 6.18
CA PHE A 40 -18.16 -4.05 6.97
C PHE A 40 -18.66 -2.94 7.86
N GLY A 41 -17.89 -2.64 8.90
CA GLY A 41 -18.19 -1.54 9.79
C GLY A 41 -16.95 -1.04 10.52
N TRP A 42 -17.13 0.07 11.21
CA TRP A 42 -16.11 0.66 12.07
C TRP A 42 -16.17 0.03 13.44
N PHE A 43 -15.15 -0.74 13.82
CA PHE A 43 -15.12 -1.42 15.11
C PHE A 43 -14.01 -0.85 15.99
N HIS A 44 -14.29 -0.69 17.29
CA HIS A 44 -13.25 -0.34 18.24
C HIS A 44 -12.15 -1.40 18.28
N ALA A 45 -10.89 -0.95 18.29
CA ALA A 45 -9.73 -1.83 18.33
C ALA A 45 -9.76 -2.83 19.49
N CYS A 46 -10.34 -2.47 20.65
CA CYS A 46 -10.47 -3.36 21.81
C CYS A 46 -11.48 -4.51 21.62
N SER A 47 -12.42 -4.36 20.69
CA SER A 47 -13.48 -5.32 20.42
C SER A 47 -13.11 -6.37 19.36
N LEU A 48 -12.08 -6.07 18.56
CA LEU A 48 -11.56 -6.97 17.55
C LEU A 48 -10.89 -8.19 18.17
N LYS A 49 -10.92 -9.30 17.44
CA LYS A 49 -10.34 -10.59 17.83
C LYS A 49 -9.44 -11.13 16.72
N LYS A 50 -8.60 -12.09 17.08
CA LYS A 50 -7.81 -12.86 16.10
C LYS A 50 -8.76 -13.50 15.09
N ASN A 51 -8.37 -13.47 13.81
CA ASN A 51 -9.14 -13.90 12.63
C ASN A 51 -10.27 -12.97 12.17
N ASP A 52 -10.61 -11.91 12.90
CA ASP A 52 -11.41 -10.83 12.30
C ASP A 52 -10.68 -10.28 11.08
N ILE A 53 -11.43 -9.76 10.11
CA ILE A 53 -10.87 -9.28 8.85
C ILE A 53 -10.82 -7.77 8.91
N VAL A 54 -9.64 -7.18 8.70
CA VAL A 54 -9.48 -5.73 8.54
C VAL A 54 -9.30 -5.42 7.07
N LEU A 55 -9.85 -4.29 6.64
CA LEU A 55 -9.76 -3.84 5.26
C LEU A 55 -8.58 -2.89 5.08
N TYR A 56 -7.91 -3.04 3.94
CA TYR A 56 -6.89 -2.12 3.47
C TYR A 56 -7.22 -1.72 2.03
N PRO A 57 -7.44 -0.44 1.72
CA PRO A 57 -7.89 -0.03 0.39
C PRO A 57 -6.80 -0.21 -0.67
N VAL A 58 -7.22 -0.59 -1.87
CA VAL A 58 -6.37 -0.60 -3.06
C VAL A 58 -6.29 0.82 -3.60
N PHE A 59 -5.08 1.31 -3.88
CA PHE A 59 -4.89 2.65 -4.43
C PHE A 59 -5.47 2.73 -5.85
N LYS A 60 -6.46 3.59 -6.08
CA LYS A 60 -7.23 3.64 -7.34
C LYS A 60 -6.95 4.83 -8.25
N GLU A 61 -6.29 5.86 -7.76
CA GLU A 61 -6.05 7.06 -8.56
C GLU A 61 -5.23 6.68 -9.81
N ILE A 62 -5.70 7.13 -10.97
CA ILE A 62 -5.04 6.92 -12.26
C ILE A 62 -4.97 8.27 -12.96
N GLU A 63 -3.75 8.71 -13.25
CA GLU A 63 -3.44 9.86 -14.09
C GLU A 63 -2.41 9.41 -15.13
N ASP A 64 -2.89 8.85 -16.23
CA ASP A 64 -2.01 8.45 -17.33
C ASP A 64 -1.52 9.67 -18.10
N ARG A 65 -0.20 9.78 -18.24
CA ARG A 65 0.47 10.82 -19.02
C ARG A 65 1.46 10.17 -19.98
N ASP A 66 1.55 10.70 -21.19
CA ASP A 66 2.51 10.16 -22.17
C ASP A 66 3.92 10.66 -21.93
N TYR A 67 4.05 11.85 -21.33
CA TYR A 67 5.33 12.48 -21.04
C TYR A 67 5.27 13.36 -19.78
N ILE A 68 6.45 13.70 -19.28
CA ILE A 68 6.65 14.80 -18.33
C ILE A 68 7.58 15.85 -18.94
N GLU A 69 7.40 17.09 -18.53
CA GLU A 69 8.29 18.18 -18.93
C GLU A 69 9.54 18.19 -18.05
N LEU A 70 10.70 18.28 -18.71
CA LEU A 70 11.99 18.33 -18.06
C LEU A 70 12.29 19.75 -17.59
N ASP A 71 11.75 20.08 -16.42
CA ASP A 71 12.07 21.34 -15.73
C ASP A 71 13.40 21.21 -14.96
N ILE A 72 14.52 21.29 -15.70
CA ILE A 72 15.88 21.32 -15.13
C ILE A 72 16.68 22.45 -15.78
N GLU A 73 16.94 23.50 -15.01
CA GLU A 73 17.73 24.62 -15.48
C GLU A 73 19.17 24.22 -15.84
N LYS A 74 19.62 24.71 -17.01
CA LYS A 74 21.02 24.66 -17.40
C LYS A 74 21.80 25.71 -16.61
N LYS A 75 22.82 25.29 -15.86
CA LYS A 75 23.74 26.25 -15.21
C LYS A 75 24.62 26.91 -16.28
N LYS A 76 24.91 28.21 -16.10
CA LYS A 76 25.68 29.07 -17.01
C LYS A 76 27.03 28.48 -17.48
N PHE A 77 27.63 27.58 -16.70
CA PHE A 77 28.96 26.99 -16.97
C PHE A 77 28.94 25.48 -17.29
N ASP A 78 27.81 24.91 -17.72
CA ASP A 78 27.74 23.50 -18.18
C ASP A 78 27.86 23.40 -19.71
N PHE A 79 29.08 23.16 -20.20
CA PHE A 79 29.40 23.08 -21.62
C PHE A 79 29.51 21.64 -22.17
N LYS A 80 29.59 20.63 -21.29
CA LYS A 80 29.90 19.23 -21.68
C LYS A 80 28.66 18.34 -21.74
N SER A 81 27.59 18.68 -21.02
CA SER A 81 26.42 17.81 -20.93
C SER A 81 25.55 17.92 -22.18
N LYS A 82 25.28 16.80 -22.84
CA LYS A 82 24.23 16.73 -23.86
C LYS A 82 22.89 17.11 -23.22
N ARG A 83 22.15 18.02 -23.86
CA ARG A 83 20.76 18.33 -23.47
C ARG A 83 19.94 17.05 -23.59
N LEU A 84 19.10 16.80 -22.59
CA LEU A 84 18.06 15.79 -22.70
C LEU A 84 16.87 16.38 -23.49
N PRO A 85 16.01 15.54 -24.07
CA PRO A 85 14.73 15.98 -24.60
C PRO A 85 13.94 16.78 -23.56
N GLU A 86 13.26 17.83 -24.00
CA GLU A 86 12.40 18.66 -23.14
C GLU A 86 11.21 17.87 -22.59
N LYS A 87 10.77 16.85 -23.34
CA LYS A 87 9.72 15.91 -22.93
C LYS A 87 10.33 14.55 -22.71
N ILE A 88 10.20 14.01 -21.51
CA ILE A 88 10.54 12.61 -21.21
C ILE A 88 9.29 11.78 -21.37
N HIS A 89 9.26 10.94 -22.40
CA HIS A 89 8.16 10.01 -22.60
C HIS A 89 8.17 8.90 -21.54
N LEU A 90 7.02 8.66 -20.92
CA LEU A 90 6.79 7.65 -19.89
C LEU A 90 6.53 6.27 -20.51
N ASN A 91 7.38 5.86 -21.46
CA ASN A 91 7.24 4.59 -22.17
C ASN A 91 7.84 3.41 -21.37
N SER A 92 7.71 2.20 -21.92
CA SER A 92 8.24 0.96 -21.32
C SER A 92 9.74 1.07 -20.99
N SER A 93 10.55 1.55 -21.93
CA SER A 93 12.00 1.72 -21.76
C SER A 93 12.34 2.67 -20.61
N PHE A 94 11.61 3.80 -20.48
CA PHE A 94 11.79 4.74 -19.38
C PHE A 94 11.41 4.11 -18.03
N LEU A 95 10.28 3.41 -17.94
CA LEU A 95 9.86 2.75 -16.71
C LEU A 95 10.82 1.64 -16.28
N ARG A 96 11.36 0.87 -17.24
CA ARG A 96 12.43 -0.11 -16.95
C ARG A 96 13.70 0.58 -16.45
N PHE A 97 14.14 1.68 -17.08
CA PHE A 97 15.26 2.48 -16.58
C PHE A 97 15.06 2.95 -15.14
N CYS A 98 13.88 3.47 -14.82
CA CYS A 98 13.53 3.90 -13.46
C CYS A 98 13.63 2.73 -12.46
N GLY A 99 13.14 1.54 -12.85
CA GLY A 99 13.21 0.36 -12.00
C GLY A 99 14.65 -0.08 -11.74
N TYR A 100 15.49 -0.12 -12.78
CA TYR A 100 16.93 -0.40 -12.63
C TYR A 100 17.65 0.66 -11.79
N TYR A 101 17.23 1.93 -11.84
CA TYR A 101 17.84 2.95 -10.98
C TYR A 101 17.48 2.71 -9.52
N LEU A 102 16.21 2.39 -9.27
CA LEU A 102 15.72 2.17 -7.91
C LEU A 102 16.34 0.93 -7.26
N SER A 103 16.68 -0.11 -8.02
CA SER A 103 17.45 -1.25 -7.52
C SER A 103 18.96 -1.00 -7.56
N GLU A 104 19.55 -1.07 -8.75
CA GLU A 104 21.02 -1.12 -8.96
C GLU A 104 21.69 0.25 -9.14
N GLY A 105 20.89 1.31 -9.27
CA GLY A 105 21.37 2.66 -9.55
C GLY A 105 21.95 3.36 -8.33
N SER A 106 23.01 4.13 -8.60
CA SER A 106 23.60 5.10 -7.69
C SER A 106 23.97 6.36 -8.48
N LEU A 107 24.07 7.49 -7.77
CA LEU A 107 24.50 8.75 -8.37
C LEU A 107 25.66 9.34 -7.60
N LYS A 108 26.51 10.07 -8.32
CA LYS A 108 27.54 10.93 -7.75
C LYS A 108 27.33 12.32 -8.32
N ASP A 109 27.19 13.32 -7.45
CA ASP A 109 26.91 14.72 -7.81
C ASP A 109 27.89 15.66 -7.10
N GLU A 110 29.18 15.49 -7.43
CA GLU A 110 30.27 16.34 -6.94
C GLU A 110 30.75 17.28 -8.04
N THR A 111 31.34 18.42 -7.68
CA THR A 111 31.79 19.44 -8.65
C THR A 111 32.69 18.88 -9.75
N SER A 112 33.59 17.96 -9.42
CA SER A 112 34.54 17.32 -10.35
C SER A 112 34.07 15.99 -10.94
N LYS A 113 33.01 15.37 -10.38
CA LYS A 113 32.52 14.04 -10.75
C LYS A 113 31.00 13.99 -10.68
N ARG A 114 30.34 14.07 -11.85
CA ARG A 114 28.89 13.90 -11.99
C ARG A 114 28.55 12.75 -12.92
N PHE A 115 28.00 11.68 -12.37
CA PHE A 115 27.59 10.52 -13.15
C PHE A 115 26.51 9.70 -12.45
N LEU A 116 25.76 8.96 -13.25
CA LEU A 116 25.00 7.80 -12.79
C LEU A 116 25.84 6.54 -12.95
N MET A 117 25.70 5.63 -12.00
CA MET A 117 26.35 4.33 -12.03
C MET A 117 25.36 3.23 -11.67
N PHE A 118 25.30 2.21 -12.50
CA PHE A 118 24.54 0.99 -12.23
C PHE A 118 25.52 -0.15 -12.04
N THR A 119 25.31 -0.95 -11.01
CA THR A 119 26.21 -2.04 -10.62
C THR A 119 25.49 -3.36 -10.85
N PHE A 120 26.08 -4.29 -11.59
CA PHE A 120 25.49 -5.60 -11.83
C PHE A 120 26.52 -6.70 -11.58
N ASN A 121 26.04 -7.92 -11.38
CA ASN A 121 26.86 -9.11 -11.48
C ASN A 121 27.23 -9.38 -12.95
N ASN A 122 28.43 -9.90 -13.21
CA ASN A 122 28.87 -10.22 -14.57
C ASN A 122 28.05 -11.32 -15.26
N LYS A 123 27.24 -12.08 -14.51
CA LYS A 123 26.29 -13.08 -15.04
C LYS A 123 24.97 -12.46 -15.53
N GLU A 124 24.68 -11.22 -15.18
CA GLU A 124 23.41 -10.54 -15.51
C GLU A 124 23.46 -9.84 -16.88
N ILE A 125 24.01 -10.56 -17.86
CA ILE A 125 24.33 -10.03 -19.20
C ILE A 125 23.09 -9.42 -19.87
N ASN A 126 21.93 -10.06 -19.72
CA ASN A 126 20.68 -9.59 -20.30
C ASN A 126 20.21 -8.24 -19.72
N LEU A 127 20.37 -8.04 -18.40
CA LEU A 127 19.99 -6.78 -17.75
C LEU A 127 20.95 -5.65 -18.14
N ILE A 128 22.25 -5.96 -18.17
CA ILE A 128 23.30 -5.05 -18.63
C ILE A 128 23.00 -4.57 -20.06
N GLN A 129 22.68 -5.50 -20.97
CA GLN A 129 22.40 -5.17 -22.37
C GLN A 129 21.09 -4.40 -22.55
N ASP A 130 20.02 -4.78 -21.82
CA ASP A 130 18.74 -4.05 -21.84
C ASP A 130 18.95 -2.61 -21.39
N LEU A 131 19.66 -2.37 -20.28
CA LEU A 131 19.94 -1.02 -19.81
C LEU A 131 20.77 -0.20 -20.81
N ILE A 132 21.79 -0.78 -21.44
CA ILE A 132 22.59 -0.10 -22.47
C ILE A 132 21.70 0.33 -23.65
N ASN A 133 20.82 -0.57 -24.10
CA ASN A 133 19.90 -0.30 -25.21
C ASN A 133 18.91 0.80 -24.83
N ILE A 134 18.32 0.73 -23.64
CA ILE A 134 17.39 1.73 -23.11
C ILE A 134 18.06 3.12 -23.06
N ILE A 135 19.29 3.22 -22.55
CA ILE A 135 19.99 4.52 -22.46
C ILE A 135 20.27 5.10 -23.86
N LYS A 136 20.61 4.23 -24.82
CA LYS A 136 20.82 4.63 -26.22
C LYS A 136 19.51 5.08 -26.88
N GLU A 137 18.43 4.34 -26.67
CA GLU A 137 17.10 4.63 -27.20
C GLU A 137 16.55 5.96 -26.65
N LEU A 138 16.55 6.13 -25.33
CA LEU A 138 15.93 7.30 -24.69
C LEU A 138 16.72 8.58 -24.89
N TRP A 139 18.05 8.51 -24.91
CA TRP A 139 18.90 9.72 -24.84
C TRP A 139 20.12 9.74 -25.76
N GLY A 140 20.39 8.67 -26.51
CA GLY A 140 21.59 8.60 -27.37
C GLY A 140 22.90 8.84 -26.59
N LEU A 141 22.93 8.47 -25.31
CA LEU A 141 24.08 8.68 -24.43
C LEU A 141 25.06 7.52 -24.50
N LYS A 142 26.35 7.84 -24.36
CA LYS A 142 27.41 6.83 -24.26
C LYS A 142 27.42 6.23 -22.86
N VAL A 143 27.45 4.89 -22.78
CA VAL A 143 27.61 4.14 -21.54
C VAL A 143 29.05 3.63 -21.45
N TYR A 144 29.75 3.96 -20.37
CA TYR A 144 31.11 3.49 -20.11
C TYR A 144 31.04 2.24 -19.22
N ILE A 145 31.61 1.13 -19.69
CA ILE A 145 31.56 -0.15 -18.99
C ILE A 145 32.89 -0.38 -18.28
N LYS A 146 32.87 -0.55 -16.95
CA LYS A 146 34.03 -0.97 -16.17
C LYS A 146 33.78 -2.34 -15.57
N ARG A 147 34.64 -3.31 -15.87
CA ARG A 147 34.55 -4.67 -15.34
C ARG A 147 35.66 -4.88 -14.30
N LYS A 148 35.29 -5.39 -13.13
CA LYS A 148 36.23 -5.80 -12.10
C LYS A 148 35.70 -7.06 -11.42
N ASN A 149 36.41 -8.17 -11.56
CA ASN A 149 36.02 -9.49 -11.05
C ASN A 149 34.59 -9.87 -11.49
N LYS A 150 33.69 -10.11 -10.53
CA LYS A 150 32.28 -10.46 -10.74
C LYS A 150 31.36 -9.25 -10.90
N VAL A 151 31.90 -8.03 -10.87
CA VAL A 151 31.11 -6.78 -10.88
C VAL A 151 31.29 -6.04 -12.20
N VAL A 152 30.18 -5.58 -12.76
CA VAL A 152 30.12 -4.73 -13.96
C VAL A 152 29.46 -3.40 -13.58
N ASN A 153 30.20 -2.31 -13.74
CA ASN A 153 29.73 -0.95 -13.51
C ASN A 153 29.45 -0.28 -14.85
N LEU A 154 28.21 0.18 -15.05
CA LEU A 154 27.79 1.00 -16.18
C LEU A 154 27.73 2.46 -15.75
N ILE A 155 28.56 3.31 -16.34
CA ILE A 155 28.72 4.71 -15.95
C ILE A 155 28.20 5.61 -17.06
N ILE A 156 27.32 6.55 -16.70
CA ILE A 156 26.71 7.53 -17.60
C ILE A 156 27.08 8.93 -17.10
N ASN A 157 27.91 9.64 -17.86
CA ASN A 157 28.34 10.99 -17.53
C ASN A 157 27.38 12.01 -18.16
N ASN A 158 26.32 12.38 -17.44
CA ASN A 158 25.41 13.44 -17.87
C ASN A 158 24.82 14.20 -16.68
N THR A 159 25.09 15.51 -16.60
CA THR A 159 24.66 16.35 -15.47
C THR A 159 23.14 16.50 -15.39
N PHE A 160 22.45 16.66 -16.52
CA PHE A 160 20.99 16.80 -16.55
C PHE A 160 20.31 15.53 -16.03
N LEU A 161 20.80 14.36 -16.45
CA LEU A 161 20.24 13.09 -16.02
C LEU A 161 20.47 12.83 -14.53
N VAL A 162 21.65 13.18 -14.00
CA VAL A 162 21.93 13.12 -12.55
C VAL A 162 20.98 14.02 -11.77
N ARG A 163 20.75 15.26 -12.22
CA ARG A 163 19.82 16.19 -11.58
C ARG A 163 18.38 15.71 -11.66
N PHE A 164 17.98 15.18 -12.81
CA PHE A 164 16.65 14.60 -13.03
C PHE A 164 16.38 13.49 -12.01
N ILE A 165 17.29 12.51 -11.97
CA ILE A 165 17.20 11.39 -11.06
C ILE A 165 17.19 11.87 -9.60
N LYS A 166 18.07 12.81 -9.23
CA LYS A 166 18.12 13.35 -7.87
C LYS A 166 16.83 14.09 -7.48
N LYS A 167 16.23 14.88 -8.39
CA LYS A 167 14.97 15.62 -8.17
C LYS A 167 13.81 14.67 -7.88
N TYR A 168 13.65 13.64 -8.71
CA TYR A 168 12.46 12.79 -8.68
C TYR A 168 12.61 11.53 -7.82
N PHE A 169 13.76 10.89 -7.83
CA PHE A 169 13.99 9.59 -7.18
C PHE A 169 14.85 9.68 -5.91
N SER A 170 15.34 10.87 -5.55
CA SER A 170 16.29 11.12 -4.46
C SER A 170 17.68 10.47 -4.68
N CYS A 171 18.56 10.62 -3.69
CA CYS A 171 19.91 10.05 -3.66
C CYS A 171 20.13 9.22 -2.38
N GLY A 172 20.88 8.12 -2.51
CA GLY A 172 21.17 7.20 -1.41
C GLY A 172 20.08 6.14 -1.23
N ALA A 173 20.49 4.91 -0.92
CA ALA A 173 19.60 3.74 -0.90
C ALA A 173 18.42 3.88 0.09
N GLU A 174 18.63 4.57 1.22
CA GLU A 174 17.60 4.83 2.24
C GLU A 174 16.56 5.89 1.84
N ASN A 175 16.87 6.75 0.87
CA ASN A 175 15.98 7.84 0.44
C ASN A 175 15.33 7.59 -0.92
N LYS A 176 15.69 6.50 -1.61
CA LYS A 176 15.13 6.16 -2.92
C LYS A 176 13.60 6.13 -2.83
N LYS A 177 12.93 6.69 -3.83
CA LYS A 177 11.46 6.75 -3.90
C LYS A 177 10.97 6.70 -5.34
N ILE A 178 9.75 6.21 -5.53
CA ILE A 178 9.02 6.25 -6.78
C ILE A 178 8.30 7.62 -6.85
N PRO A 179 8.47 8.41 -7.94
CA PRO A 179 7.78 9.68 -8.10
C PRO A 179 6.26 9.51 -8.25
N ASP A 180 5.49 10.50 -7.80
CA ASP A 180 4.02 10.49 -7.85
C ASP A 180 3.47 10.27 -9.25
N PHE A 181 4.07 10.89 -10.28
CA PHE A 181 3.62 10.71 -11.66
C PHE A 181 3.77 9.26 -12.15
N ILE A 182 4.64 8.44 -11.54
CA ILE A 182 4.74 7.00 -11.82
C ILE A 182 3.75 6.21 -10.94
N MET A 183 3.60 6.62 -9.67
CA MET A 183 2.63 6.02 -8.74
C MET A 183 1.19 6.09 -9.26
N LYS A 184 0.86 7.14 -10.03
CA LYS A 184 -0.47 7.36 -10.61
C LYS A 184 -0.65 6.80 -12.03
N LEU A 185 0.36 6.23 -12.67
CA LEU A 185 0.16 5.57 -13.98
C LEU A 185 -0.81 4.39 -13.86
N SER A 186 -1.44 4.00 -14.97
CA SER A 186 -2.27 2.79 -15.00
C SER A 186 -1.49 1.55 -14.53
N PRO A 187 -2.16 0.58 -13.86
CA PRO A 187 -1.52 -0.65 -13.39
C PRO A 187 -0.72 -1.35 -14.49
N GLN A 188 -1.22 -1.40 -15.72
CA GLN A 188 -0.55 -2.04 -16.85
C GLN A 188 0.81 -1.41 -17.15
N ARG A 189 0.90 -0.08 -17.17
CA ARG A 189 2.17 0.63 -17.41
C ARG A 189 3.15 0.45 -16.26
N GLN A 190 2.66 0.38 -15.02
CA GLN A 190 3.50 0.17 -13.83
C GLN A 190 4.23 -1.19 -13.85
N ARG A 191 3.77 -2.17 -14.64
CA ARG A 191 4.40 -3.50 -14.74
C ARG A 191 5.86 -3.44 -15.19
N ASP A 192 6.23 -2.52 -16.08
CA ASP A 192 7.63 -2.38 -16.53
C ASP A 192 8.57 -1.87 -15.43
N LEU A 193 8.08 -0.97 -14.57
CA LEU A 193 8.81 -0.52 -13.39
C LEU A 193 8.99 -1.68 -12.41
N ILE A 194 7.90 -2.41 -12.11
CA ILE A 194 7.92 -3.56 -11.19
C ILE A 194 8.86 -4.64 -11.72
N TYR A 195 8.83 -4.92 -13.02
CA TYR A 195 9.73 -5.86 -13.68
C TYR A 195 11.19 -5.50 -13.41
N ALA A 196 11.61 -4.27 -13.72
CA ALA A 196 13.00 -3.87 -13.59
C ALA A 196 13.47 -3.76 -12.13
N LEU A 197 12.60 -3.29 -11.22
CA LEU A 197 12.84 -3.35 -9.78
C LEU A 197 13.14 -4.78 -9.33
N TRP A 198 12.27 -5.72 -9.69
CA TRP A 198 12.38 -7.12 -9.26
C TRP A 198 13.56 -7.84 -9.90
N LYS A 199 13.96 -7.47 -11.12
CA LYS A 199 15.13 -8.05 -11.78
C LYS A 199 16.45 -7.60 -11.17
N GLY A 200 16.51 -6.43 -10.53
CA GLY A 200 17.69 -6.01 -9.77
C GLY A 200 17.70 -6.57 -8.35
N ASP A 201 16.80 -6.08 -7.50
CA ASP A 201 16.84 -6.37 -6.05
C ASP A 201 15.90 -7.53 -5.61
N GLY A 202 15.07 -8.03 -6.52
CA GLY A 202 14.11 -9.08 -6.24
C GLY A 202 14.71 -10.49 -6.37
N TYR A 203 14.13 -11.45 -5.66
CA TYR A 203 14.44 -12.86 -5.84
C TYR A 203 13.16 -13.67 -6.05
N VAL A 204 13.31 -14.80 -6.74
CA VAL A 204 12.28 -15.82 -6.93
C VAL A 204 12.91 -17.19 -6.66
N ASN A 205 12.25 -18.00 -5.84
CA ASN A 205 12.59 -19.40 -5.63
C ASN A 205 11.48 -20.26 -6.25
N LEU A 206 11.81 -21.08 -7.23
CA LEU A 206 10.86 -21.94 -7.95
C LEU A 206 10.72 -23.34 -7.34
N ASN A 207 11.69 -23.78 -6.53
CA ASN A 207 11.67 -25.07 -5.84
C ASN A 207 10.66 -25.04 -4.69
N ILE A 208 10.69 -23.95 -3.91
CA ILE A 208 9.68 -23.59 -2.93
C ILE A 208 9.11 -22.26 -3.42
N PRO A 209 7.98 -22.26 -4.16
CA PRO A 209 7.43 -21.08 -4.80
C PRO A 209 7.26 -19.92 -3.82
N ARG A 210 8.17 -18.95 -3.92
CA ARG A 210 8.13 -17.69 -3.17
C ARG A 210 8.96 -16.65 -3.89
N ALA A 211 8.61 -15.40 -3.69
CA ALA A 211 9.37 -14.26 -4.14
C ALA A 211 9.58 -13.29 -2.98
N GLY A 212 10.62 -12.49 -3.08
CA GLY A 212 10.82 -11.40 -2.12
C GLY A 212 11.61 -10.25 -2.71
N PHE A 213 11.45 -9.10 -2.08
CA PHE A 213 12.12 -7.85 -2.41
C PHE A 213 12.55 -7.20 -1.10
N SER A 214 13.77 -6.68 -1.03
CA SER A 214 14.31 -6.03 0.17
C SER A 214 14.87 -4.66 -0.17
N THR A 215 14.64 -3.68 0.69
CA THR A 215 15.26 -2.35 0.58
C THR A 215 15.39 -1.70 1.94
N ILE A 216 16.34 -0.78 2.09
CA ILE A 216 16.47 0.04 3.30
C ILE A 216 15.66 1.34 3.22
N SER A 217 15.07 1.66 2.07
CA SER A 217 14.13 2.78 1.94
C SER A 217 12.72 2.32 2.32
N PHE A 218 12.21 2.84 3.44
CA PHE A 218 10.83 2.62 3.85
C PHE A 218 9.84 3.12 2.80
N GLN A 219 10.11 4.31 2.23
CA GLN A 219 9.25 4.93 1.24
C GLN A 219 9.14 4.05 -0.02
N LEU A 220 10.27 3.54 -0.52
CA LEU A 220 10.27 2.63 -1.68
C LEU A 220 9.54 1.32 -1.39
N ALA A 221 9.78 0.71 -0.22
CA ALA A 221 9.09 -0.52 0.16
C ALA A 221 7.56 -0.32 0.25
N SER A 222 7.12 0.78 0.86
CA SER A 222 5.70 1.10 1.00
C SER A 222 5.05 1.46 -0.34
N GLN A 223 5.75 2.20 -1.20
CA GLN A 223 5.27 2.50 -2.55
C GLN A 223 5.19 1.24 -3.42
N LEU A 224 6.21 0.37 -3.38
CA LEU A 224 6.19 -0.91 -4.09
C LEU A 224 5.06 -1.81 -3.57
N LYS A 225 4.79 -1.85 -2.26
CA LYS A 225 3.60 -2.53 -1.71
C LYS A 225 2.33 -2.03 -2.40
N LEU A 226 2.10 -0.72 -2.47
CA LEU A 226 0.91 -0.15 -3.11
C LEU A 226 0.81 -0.51 -4.60
N LEU A 227 1.93 -0.47 -5.34
CA LEU A 227 1.96 -0.86 -6.75
C LEU A 227 1.63 -2.34 -6.93
N LEU A 228 2.12 -3.24 -6.07
CA LEU A 228 1.79 -4.66 -6.10
C LEU A 228 0.30 -4.91 -5.84
N LEU A 229 -0.30 -4.19 -4.89
CA LEU A 229 -1.73 -4.32 -4.61
C LEU A 229 -2.59 -3.97 -5.83
N ARG A 230 -2.20 -2.96 -6.62
CA ARG A 230 -2.85 -2.61 -7.90
C ARG A 230 -2.75 -3.73 -8.95
N GLN A 231 -1.75 -4.60 -8.85
CA GLN A 231 -1.61 -5.79 -9.69
C GLN A 231 -2.30 -7.04 -9.11
N LYS A 232 -3.10 -6.88 -8.03
CA LYS A 232 -3.66 -8.01 -7.27
C LYS A 232 -2.57 -8.94 -6.73
N ILE A 233 -1.40 -8.40 -6.40
CA ILE A 233 -0.28 -9.11 -5.76
C ILE A 233 -0.23 -8.67 -4.30
N ILE A 234 -0.42 -9.59 -3.36
CA ILE A 234 -0.51 -9.29 -1.93
C ILE A 234 0.80 -9.69 -1.23
N PRO A 235 1.72 -8.76 -0.95
CA PRO A 235 2.93 -9.07 -0.20
C PRO A 235 2.66 -9.15 1.31
N SER A 236 3.46 -9.95 2.01
CA SER A 236 3.74 -9.76 3.42
C SER A 236 4.78 -8.66 3.59
N PHE A 237 4.55 -7.73 4.50
CA PHE A 237 5.48 -6.63 4.80
C PHE A 237 6.15 -6.89 6.14
N TYR A 238 7.48 -6.99 6.14
CA TYR A 238 8.29 -7.25 7.32
C TYR A 238 9.33 -6.16 7.51
N ILE A 239 9.63 -5.88 8.78
CA ILE A 239 10.72 -5.01 9.18
C ILE A 239 11.76 -5.88 9.87
N GLU A 240 12.92 -6.03 9.24
CA GLU A 240 14.10 -6.58 9.89
C GLU A 240 14.81 -5.48 10.67
N GLN A 241 14.99 -5.71 11.97
CA GLN A 241 15.71 -4.78 12.83
C GLN A 241 17.22 -4.87 12.59
N GLU A 242 17.91 -3.84 13.05
CA GLU A 242 19.36 -3.81 13.05
C GLU A 242 19.91 -4.99 13.83
N ARG A 243 20.96 -5.61 13.27
CA ARG A 243 21.63 -6.74 13.89
C ARG A 243 23.08 -6.81 13.46
N GLU A 244 23.91 -7.29 14.35
CA GLU A 244 25.28 -7.66 14.02
C GLU A 244 25.29 -9.14 13.59
N VAL A 245 25.85 -9.42 12.42
CA VAL A 245 26.05 -10.80 11.95
C VAL A 245 27.49 -10.92 11.49
N LYS A 246 28.25 -11.80 12.16
CA LYS A 246 29.67 -12.06 11.85
C LYS A 246 30.52 -10.76 11.80
N GLY A 247 30.31 -9.83 12.73
CA GLY A 247 31.04 -8.56 12.78
C GLY A 247 30.56 -7.50 11.78
N ILE A 248 29.49 -7.76 11.02
CA ILE A 248 28.90 -6.80 10.08
C ILE A 248 27.61 -6.25 10.67
N ASN A 249 27.54 -4.93 10.79
CA ASN A 249 26.35 -4.22 11.23
C ASN A 249 25.35 -4.11 10.08
N HIS A 250 24.28 -4.88 10.15
CA HIS A 250 23.16 -4.79 9.23
C HIS A 250 22.21 -3.67 9.68
N LYS A 251 21.98 -2.71 8.78
CA LYS A 251 20.96 -1.66 8.96
C LYS A 251 19.54 -2.27 8.98
N LYS A 252 18.59 -1.52 9.54
CA LYS A 252 17.16 -1.80 9.44
C LYS A 252 16.76 -1.97 7.98
N CYS A 253 16.02 -3.04 7.67
CA CYS A 253 15.64 -3.41 6.31
C CYS A 253 14.14 -3.72 6.21
N TYR A 254 13.52 -3.32 5.11
CA TYR A 254 12.11 -3.54 4.82
C TYR A 254 11.98 -4.61 3.74
N ARG A 255 11.18 -5.65 4.02
CA ARG A 255 11.02 -6.79 3.13
C ARG A 255 9.57 -6.99 2.71
N LEU A 256 9.39 -7.22 1.42
CA LEU A 256 8.16 -7.70 0.82
C LEU A 256 8.33 -9.17 0.49
N HIS A 257 7.41 -10.04 0.92
CA HIS A 257 7.44 -11.46 0.62
C HIS A 257 6.12 -11.93 0.03
N ILE A 258 6.18 -12.67 -1.07
CA ILE A 258 5.03 -13.20 -1.77
C ILE A 258 5.14 -14.72 -1.78
N GLU A 259 4.11 -15.39 -1.26
CA GLU A 259 4.10 -16.85 -1.07
C GLU A 259 2.77 -17.47 -1.50
N ASP A 260 1.69 -16.69 -1.62
CA ASP A 260 0.42 -17.20 -2.10
C ASP A 260 0.40 -17.30 -3.62
N ARG A 261 -0.33 -18.31 -4.12
CA ARG A 261 -0.27 -18.75 -5.51
C ARG A 261 -0.71 -17.66 -6.50
N GLU A 262 -1.87 -17.05 -6.30
CA GLU A 262 -2.40 -16.03 -7.21
C GLU A 262 -1.47 -14.81 -7.30
N SER A 263 -0.95 -14.35 -6.16
CA SER A 263 0.03 -13.26 -6.15
C SER A 263 1.33 -13.64 -6.87
N LEU A 264 1.78 -14.90 -6.75
CA LEU A 264 2.92 -15.39 -7.50
C LEU A 264 2.63 -15.53 -9.00
N GLU A 265 1.44 -15.99 -9.39
CA GLU A 265 1.02 -16.07 -10.79
C GLU A 265 1.02 -14.67 -11.44
N ASN A 266 0.41 -13.68 -10.79
CA ASN A 266 0.41 -12.28 -11.23
C ASN A 266 1.83 -11.70 -11.30
N LEU A 267 2.67 -12.00 -10.31
CA LEU A 267 4.07 -11.57 -10.35
C LEU A 267 4.84 -12.27 -11.49
N PHE A 268 4.66 -13.57 -11.68
CA PHE A 268 5.36 -14.35 -12.70
C PHE A 268 4.95 -13.91 -14.11
N GLU A 269 3.70 -13.49 -14.32
CA GLU A 269 3.26 -12.82 -15.55
C GLU A 269 4.10 -11.56 -15.81
N ILE A 270 4.22 -10.66 -14.82
CA ILE A 270 5.04 -9.45 -14.93
C ILE A 270 6.50 -9.82 -15.21
N LEU A 271 7.05 -10.81 -14.50
CA LEU A 271 8.45 -11.24 -14.60
C LEU A 271 8.74 -12.10 -15.83
N LYS A 272 7.72 -12.44 -16.63
CA LYS A 272 7.77 -13.33 -17.80
C LYS A 272 8.35 -14.71 -17.46
N ILE A 273 7.98 -15.25 -16.30
CA ILE A 273 8.39 -16.57 -15.81
C ILE A 273 7.27 -17.57 -16.12
N LYS A 274 7.57 -18.62 -16.90
CA LYS A 274 6.65 -19.74 -17.09
C LYS A 274 6.84 -20.73 -15.94
N TYR A 275 5.80 -20.95 -15.15
CA TYR A 275 5.83 -21.88 -14.01
C TYR A 275 4.44 -22.49 -13.78
N GLU A 276 4.40 -23.79 -13.56
CA GLU A 276 3.16 -24.53 -13.26
C GLU A 276 3.15 -24.95 -11.79
N PHE A 277 2.12 -24.53 -11.06
CA PHE A 277 1.96 -24.86 -9.65
C PHE A 277 1.43 -26.28 -9.48
N LYS A 278 2.23 -27.14 -8.83
CA LYS A 278 1.90 -28.55 -8.60
C LYS A 278 0.81 -28.78 -7.53
N SER A 279 0.49 -27.80 -6.69
CA SER A 279 -0.46 -27.97 -5.57
C SER A 279 -1.41 -26.80 -5.38
N PHE A 280 -2.53 -27.08 -4.71
CA PHE A 280 -3.52 -26.07 -4.34
C PHE A 280 -3.06 -25.34 -3.06
N SER A 281 -2.68 -24.07 -3.19
CA SER A 281 -2.32 -23.21 -2.06
C SER A 281 -3.56 -22.83 -1.25
N ARG A 282 -3.46 -22.84 0.08
CA ARG A 282 -4.57 -22.39 0.92
C ARG A 282 -4.63 -20.86 0.99
N ARG A 283 -5.51 -20.21 0.21
CA ARG A 283 -5.87 -18.78 0.32
C ARG A 283 -6.17 -18.38 1.77
N LYS A 284 -5.37 -17.44 2.29
CA LYS A 284 -5.46 -16.84 3.63
C LYS A 284 -5.81 -15.35 3.59
N VAL A 285 -5.70 -14.72 2.42
CA VAL A 285 -5.93 -13.29 2.16
C VAL A 285 -6.49 -13.19 0.73
N TRP A 286 -7.40 -12.26 0.46
CA TRP A 286 -7.83 -11.94 -0.91
C TRP A 286 -7.88 -10.43 -1.14
N VAL A 287 -8.01 -10.05 -2.40
CA VAL A 287 -8.11 -8.67 -2.88
C VAL A 287 -9.21 -8.61 -3.93
N ASP A 288 -10.09 -7.62 -3.82
CA ASP A 288 -10.99 -7.21 -4.91
C ASP A 288 -10.51 -5.86 -5.47
N ASP A 289 -11.35 -5.19 -6.25
CA ASP A 289 -10.95 -3.93 -6.89
C ASP A 289 -10.87 -2.76 -5.88
N ASP A 290 -11.44 -2.91 -4.69
CA ASP A 290 -11.59 -1.86 -3.68
C ASP A 290 -10.66 -2.08 -2.49
N PHE A 291 -10.58 -3.32 -2.00
CA PHE A 291 -9.96 -3.65 -0.73
C PHE A 291 -9.16 -4.95 -0.77
N VAL A 292 -8.13 -4.97 0.09
CA VAL A 292 -7.43 -6.16 0.55
C VAL A 292 -8.01 -6.58 1.89
N TYR A 293 -8.28 -7.87 2.02
CA TYR A 293 -8.97 -8.47 3.15
C TYR A 293 -8.00 -9.23 4.03
N LEU A 294 -7.57 -8.59 5.11
CA LEU A 294 -6.45 -9.06 5.92
C LEU A 294 -6.96 -9.68 7.23
N PRO A 295 -6.76 -10.98 7.49
CA PRO A 295 -7.04 -11.52 8.81
C PRO A 295 -6.10 -10.93 9.86
N ILE A 296 -6.65 -10.59 11.01
CA ILE A 296 -5.85 -10.24 12.18
C ILE A 296 -5.15 -11.49 12.69
N THR A 297 -3.82 -11.46 12.67
CA THR A 297 -2.96 -12.56 13.11
C THR A 297 -2.72 -12.55 14.61
N GLU A 298 -2.71 -11.36 15.22
CA GLU A 298 -2.42 -11.16 16.64
C GLU A 298 -3.05 -9.85 17.14
N ILE A 299 -3.62 -9.89 18.35
CA ILE A 299 -4.03 -8.71 19.12
C ILE A 299 -3.38 -8.79 20.49
N LYS A 300 -2.70 -7.71 20.88
CA LYS A 300 -1.98 -7.63 22.15
C LYS A 300 -2.20 -6.28 22.82
N LYS A 301 -2.55 -6.30 24.11
CA LYS A 301 -2.50 -5.11 24.97
C LYS A 301 -1.04 -4.82 25.30
N VAL A 302 -0.61 -3.59 25.07
CA VAL A 302 0.77 -3.13 25.31
C VAL A 302 0.72 -1.89 26.18
N LYS A 303 1.59 -1.82 27.20
CA LYS A 303 1.83 -0.58 27.92
C LYS A 303 2.64 0.34 27.00
N TYR A 304 2.20 1.58 26.83
CA TYR A 304 2.85 2.55 25.96
C TYR A 304 2.98 3.89 26.69
N LYS A 305 4.17 4.50 26.60
CA LYS A 305 4.46 5.84 27.11
C LYS A 305 5.13 6.63 25.98
N GLY A 306 4.46 7.63 25.46
CA GLY A 306 4.92 8.41 24.33
C GLY A 306 3.80 9.24 23.72
N LYS A 307 4.12 9.98 22.65
CA LYS A 307 3.13 10.75 21.89
C LYS A 307 2.24 9.81 21.08
N ILE A 308 0.94 10.08 21.11
CA ILE A 308 -0.06 9.45 20.23
C ILE A 308 -0.54 10.52 19.28
N CYS A 309 -0.63 10.20 18.00
CA CYS A 309 -1.08 11.11 16.96
C CYS A 309 -2.36 10.57 16.30
N ASP A 310 -3.19 11.47 15.81
CA ASP A 310 -4.38 11.18 15.01
C ASP A 310 -4.46 12.18 13.86
N LEU A 311 -5.20 11.85 12.80
CA LEU A 311 -5.35 12.67 11.60
C LEU A 311 -6.82 13.02 11.37
N LYS A 312 -7.15 14.30 11.32
CA LYS A 312 -8.48 14.75 10.90
C LYS A 312 -8.51 14.89 9.37
N VAL A 313 -9.10 13.92 8.70
CA VAL A 313 -9.34 13.96 7.24
C VAL A 313 -10.73 14.52 6.94
N GLU A 314 -10.80 15.52 6.07
CA GLU A 314 -12.06 16.13 5.63
C GLU A 314 -12.82 15.17 4.70
N LYS A 315 -14.16 15.23 4.74
CA LYS A 315 -15.11 14.43 3.93
C LYS A 315 -15.15 12.94 4.24
N SER A 316 -14.01 12.23 4.15
CA SER A 316 -13.97 10.77 4.32
C SER A 316 -13.89 10.34 5.77
N HIS A 317 -13.47 11.25 6.67
CA HIS A 317 -13.25 10.98 8.08
C HIS A 317 -12.36 9.76 8.38
N SER A 318 -11.56 9.34 7.40
CA SER A 318 -10.79 8.10 7.46
C SER A 318 -9.42 8.26 6.82
N PHE A 319 -8.46 7.48 7.31
CA PHE A 319 -7.09 7.46 6.85
C PHE A 319 -6.50 6.05 6.96
N ILE A 320 -5.31 5.86 6.40
CA ILE A 320 -4.67 4.55 6.29
C ILE A 320 -3.33 4.61 7.03
N THR A 321 -3.05 3.59 7.83
CA THR A 321 -1.70 3.32 8.35
C THR A 321 -0.98 2.33 7.46
N ASP A 322 0.21 1.90 7.84
CA ASP A 322 0.92 0.85 7.10
C ASP A 322 0.16 -0.47 6.99
N SER A 323 -0.76 -0.75 7.92
CA SER A 323 -1.43 -2.05 8.01
C SER A 323 -2.96 -2.01 8.11
N LEU A 324 -3.61 -0.87 8.39
CA LEU A 324 -5.05 -0.80 8.67
C LEU A 324 -5.68 0.50 8.15
N CYS A 325 -6.98 0.47 7.85
CA CYS A 325 -7.80 1.67 7.66
C CYS A 325 -8.46 2.08 8.98
N LEU A 326 -8.33 3.36 9.33
CA LEU A 326 -8.76 3.97 10.58
C LEU A 326 -9.72 5.13 10.34
N HIS A 327 -10.48 5.51 11.35
CA HIS A 327 -11.38 6.67 11.34
C HIS A 327 -10.87 7.75 12.32
N ASN A 328 -11.04 9.03 11.98
CA ASN A 328 -10.57 10.20 12.72
C ASN A 328 -11.37 10.54 13.99
N CYS A 329 -11.90 9.51 14.66
CA CYS A 329 -12.84 9.56 15.80
C CYS A 329 -14.32 9.77 15.40
N GLY A 330 -15.24 9.06 16.07
CA GLY A 330 -16.69 9.11 15.85
C GLY A 330 -17.43 8.16 16.78
N ASP A 331 -18.67 8.49 17.11
CA ASP A 331 -19.59 7.58 17.79
C ASP A 331 -20.05 6.52 16.78
N VAL A 332 -20.05 5.23 17.16
CA VAL A 332 -20.52 4.15 16.28
C VAL A 332 -21.74 3.49 16.88
N MET A 333 -22.77 3.36 16.05
CA MET A 333 -24.03 2.72 16.40
C MET A 333 -24.33 1.58 15.42
N TRP A 334 -24.65 0.42 15.96
CA TRP A 334 -25.23 -0.71 15.24
C TRP A 334 -26.69 -0.84 15.64
N ILE A 335 -27.59 -0.82 14.66
CA ILE A 335 -29.02 -1.07 14.87
C ILE A 335 -29.35 -2.43 14.27
N TYR A 336 -29.98 -3.29 15.07
CA TYR A 336 -30.41 -4.62 14.71
C TYR A 336 -31.93 -4.64 14.68
N ILE A 337 -32.51 -4.82 13.50
CA ILE A 337 -33.96 -4.92 13.31
C ILE A 337 -34.38 -6.36 12.99
N LYS A 338 -35.54 -6.75 13.50
CA LYS A 338 -36.24 -7.97 13.09
C LYS A 338 -37.48 -7.56 12.32
N VAL A 339 -37.60 -8.03 11.09
CA VAL A 339 -38.71 -7.68 10.20
C VAL A 339 -39.58 -8.90 9.95
N LYS A 340 -40.90 -8.74 10.03
CA LYS A 340 -41.90 -9.73 9.65
C LYS A 340 -43.01 -9.02 8.88
N ASP A 341 -43.37 -9.53 7.70
CA ASP A 341 -44.46 -8.98 6.88
C ASP A 341 -44.32 -7.46 6.64
N ASN A 342 -43.10 -7.01 6.31
CA ASN A 342 -42.70 -5.60 6.11
C ASN A 342 -42.76 -4.69 7.37
N VAL A 343 -43.01 -5.25 8.56
CA VAL A 343 -43.09 -4.53 9.84
C VAL A 343 -41.89 -4.85 10.74
N ILE A 344 -41.34 -3.84 11.39
CA ILE A 344 -40.25 -3.99 12.38
C ILE A 344 -40.85 -4.48 13.70
N VAL A 345 -40.69 -5.77 14.00
CA VAL A 345 -41.24 -6.40 15.21
C VAL A 345 -40.30 -6.33 16.42
N ASP A 346 -39.01 -6.11 16.19
CA ASP A 346 -38.03 -5.85 17.26
C ASP A 346 -36.92 -4.95 16.72
N CYS A 347 -36.39 -4.07 17.57
CA CYS A 347 -35.28 -3.19 17.26
C CYS A 347 -34.39 -3.04 18.49
N LYS A 348 -33.10 -3.33 18.32
CA LYS A 348 -32.08 -3.25 19.36
C LYS A 348 -30.88 -2.48 18.84
N PHE A 349 -30.11 -1.90 19.75
CA PHE A 349 -28.90 -1.18 19.39
C PHE A 349 -27.70 -1.64 20.22
N GLU A 350 -26.53 -1.55 19.62
CA GLU A 350 -25.23 -1.57 20.29
C GLU A 350 -24.56 -0.26 19.90
N THR A 351 -24.21 0.59 20.85
CA THR A 351 -23.61 1.89 20.55
C THR A 351 -22.40 2.12 21.42
N PHE A 352 -21.38 2.69 20.81
CA PHE A 352 -20.23 3.22 21.50
C PHE A 352 -20.10 4.68 21.10
N GLY A 353 -20.54 5.53 22.01
CA GLY A 353 -20.53 6.96 21.79
C GLY A 353 -20.79 7.73 23.07
N CYS A 354 -20.94 9.03 22.93
CA CYS A 354 -21.28 9.88 24.07
C CYS A 354 -22.70 9.58 24.58
N VAL A 355 -23.04 10.09 25.77
CA VAL A 355 -24.36 9.88 26.40
C VAL A 355 -25.50 10.30 25.47
N ALA A 356 -25.31 11.36 24.69
CA ALA A 356 -26.29 11.79 23.69
C ALA A 356 -26.53 10.71 22.62
N ALA A 357 -25.48 10.06 22.12
CA ALA A 357 -25.60 8.97 21.17
C ALA A 357 -26.32 7.75 21.77
N ILE A 358 -26.07 7.43 23.04
CA ILE A 358 -26.79 6.34 23.74
C ILE A 358 -28.29 6.65 23.83
N ALA A 359 -28.63 7.88 24.25
CA ALA A 359 -30.01 8.31 24.41
C ALA A 359 -30.77 8.33 23.07
N THR A 360 -30.18 8.92 22.02
CA THR A 360 -30.79 8.96 20.68
C THR A 360 -30.96 7.57 20.09
N SER A 361 -29.97 6.67 20.25
CA SER A 361 -30.08 5.28 19.81
C SER A 361 -31.27 4.58 20.48
N SER A 362 -31.41 4.73 21.80
CA SER A 362 -32.48 4.08 22.56
C SER A 362 -33.86 4.55 22.08
N VAL A 363 -34.06 5.85 22.02
CA VAL A 363 -35.33 6.45 21.58
C VAL A 363 -35.68 6.04 20.15
N LEU A 364 -34.69 6.07 19.24
CA LEU A 364 -34.90 5.63 17.87
C LEU A 364 -35.41 4.18 17.82
N THR A 365 -34.87 3.27 18.65
CA THR A 365 -35.33 1.87 18.64
C THR A 365 -36.77 1.70 19.07
N ASP A 366 -37.29 2.57 19.93
CA ASP A 366 -38.69 2.51 20.34
C ASP A 366 -39.60 3.16 19.30
N LEU A 367 -39.16 4.27 18.69
CA LEU A 367 -39.91 4.95 17.63
C LEU A 367 -40.13 4.06 16.38
N VAL A 368 -39.17 3.20 16.03
CA VAL A 368 -39.27 2.34 14.82
C VAL A 368 -40.06 1.04 15.04
N LYS A 369 -40.20 0.56 16.28
CA LYS A 369 -40.92 -0.70 16.55
C LYS A 369 -42.39 -0.56 16.18
N GLY A 370 -42.93 -1.55 15.48
CA GLY A 370 -44.30 -1.57 14.99
C GLY A 370 -44.54 -0.80 13.68
N LYS A 371 -43.54 -0.05 13.18
CA LYS A 371 -43.62 0.65 11.88
C LYS A 371 -43.22 -0.28 10.73
N THR A 372 -43.71 0.04 9.54
CA THR A 372 -43.20 -0.53 8.29
C THR A 372 -41.80 0.02 7.96
N LEU A 373 -41.08 -0.64 7.05
CA LEU A 373 -39.77 -0.14 6.60
C LEU A 373 -39.86 1.26 5.97
N GLU A 374 -40.92 1.55 5.20
CA GLU A 374 -41.12 2.86 4.57
C GLU A 374 -41.40 3.96 5.60
N GLU A 375 -42.15 3.67 6.65
CA GLU A 375 -42.41 4.60 7.74
C GLU A 375 -41.16 4.84 8.60
N ALA A 376 -40.40 3.79 8.89
CA ALA A 376 -39.16 3.91 9.65
C ALA A 376 -38.11 4.76 8.92
N LEU A 377 -38.04 4.68 7.59
CA LEU A 377 -37.15 5.51 6.76
C LEU A 377 -37.49 7.00 6.76
N LYS A 378 -38.73 7.37 7.14
CA LYS A 378 -39.16 8.77 7.21
C LYS A 378 -38.81 9.43 8.55
N ILE A 379 -38.36 8.67 9.54
CA ILE A 379 -38.00 9.23 10.85
C ILE A 379 -36.82 10.18 10.71
N THR A 380 -36.95 11.37 11.29
CA THR A 380 -35.93 12.42 11.19
C THR A 380 -35.19 12.64 12.49
N ASN A 381 -33.97 13.20 12.41
CA ASN A 381 -33.20 13.60 13.59
C ASN A 381 -33.97 14.56 14.51
N LYS A 382 -34.88 15.38 13.95
CA LYS A 382 -35.73 16.29 14.71
C LYS A 382 -36.76 15.55 15.56
N GLU A 383 -37.40 14.53 15.02
CA GLU A 383 -38.37 13.71 15.75
C GLU A 383 -37.70 12.99 16.92
N VAL A 384 -36.53 12.39 16.68
CA VAL A 384 -35.74 11.73 17.73
C VAL A 384 -35.35 12.73 18.83
N ALA A 385 -34.92 13.94 18.45
CA ALA A 385 -34.56 14.98 19.41
C ALA A 385 -35.79 15.48 20.21
N GLN A 386 -36.96 15.59 19.57
CA GLN A 386 -38.19 16.02 20.22
C GLN A 386 -38.66 14.99 21.25
N GLU A 387 -38.60 13.70 20.92
CA GLU A 387 -38.96 12.62 21.83
C GLU A 387 -38.02 12.55 23.06
N LEU A 388 -36.77 12.99 22.91
CA LEU A 388 -35.82 13.16 24.02
C LEU A 388 -36.07 14.40 24.90
N GLY A 389 -37.04 15.25 24.55
CA GLY A 389 -37.23 16.56 25.20
C GLY A 389 -36.22 17.63 24.76
N GLY A 390 -35.50 17.39 23.67
CA GLY A 390 -34.49 18.28 23.08
C GLY A 390 -33.05 17.82 23.28
N LEU A 391 -32.15 18.32 22.43
CA LEU A 391 -30.70 18.12 22.52
C LEU A 391 -29.98 19.47 22.39
N PRO A 392 -28.80 19.64 23.03
CA PRO A 392 -27.97 20.82 22.81
C PRO A 392 -27.63 21.00 21.32
N LEU A 393 -27.63 22.24 20.83
CA LEU A 393 -27.40 22.55 19.41
C LEU A 393 -26.14 21.89 18.82
N ILE A 394 -25.07 21.80 19.61
CA ILE A 394 -23.80 21.18 19.18
C ILE A 394 -23.89 19.65 18.96
N LYS A 395 -24.97 19.02 19.43
CA LYS A 395 -25.24 17.57 19.33
C LYS A 395 -26.37 17.21 18.36
N MET A 396 -26.87 18.19 17.59
CA MET A 396 -27.94 17.99 16.59
C MET A 396 -27.45 17.50 15.22
N HIS A 397 -26.18 17.08 15.11
CA HIS A 397 -25.52 16.67 13.87
C HIS A 397 -25.78 15.21 13.49
#